data_AF-V9IED2-F1
#
_entry.id   AF-V9IED2-F1
#
_cell.length_a   1.000
_cell.length_b   1.000
_cell.length_c   1.000
_cell.angle_alpha   90.00
_cell.angle_beta   90.00
_cell.angle_gamma   90.00
#
_symmetry.space_group_name_H-M   'P 1'
#
loop_
_entity.id
_entity.type
_entity.pdbx_description
1 polymer ?
#
loop_
_entity_poly.entity_id
_entity_poly.type
_entity_poly.pdbx_seq_one_letter_code
_entity_poly.pdbx_strand_id
1 'polypeptide(L)'
;MANMTIESACDILTNDSLGIAIDRLAILSTKILNASKEKCLDYMYNKMIHKLRNVTWANEEAEGGRQWMYQTCTEFGFFQTSTARPKLFSETFPIDFFVQQCIDVFGPRYNIHLLNSAINRTNILYGALNLKVTNVVFVHGSIDPWHVLGLTKSSNPQMPVIYINGTAHCANMYPSSKDDPPQLKTARVKIGNLISQWLRN
;
A
#
# COMPACT_ATOMS: atom_id res chain seq x y z
N MET A 1 8.16 -0.63 16.44
CA MET A 1 8.01 -1.45 15.21
C MET A 1 9.25 -2.29 15.09
N ALA A 2 9.12 -3.62 14.97
CA ALA A 2 10.30 -4.46 14.84
C ALA A 2 11.11 -4.07 13.60
N ASN A 3 12.43 -4.21 13.73
CA ASN A 3 13.42 -3.95 12.69
C ASN A 3 13.34 -5.04 11.61
N MET A 4 12.24 -5.05 10.85
CA MET A 4 12.02 -5.96 9.74
C MET A 4 12.17 -5.19 8.44
N THR A 5 13.27 -5.47 7.76
CA THR A 5 13.59 -4.94 6.42
C THR A 5 13.47 -6.07 5.40
N ILE A 6 13.47 -5.71 4.11
CA ILE A 6 13.53 -6.68 3.00
C ILE A 6 14.77 -7.59 3.16
N GLU A 7 15.93 -7.00 3.47
CA GLU A 7 17.17 -7.75 3.71
C GLU A 7 17.00 -8.78 4.84
N SER A 8 16.45 -8.35 5.99
CA SER A 8 16.25 -9.25 7.12
C SER A 8 15.27 -10.40 6.83
N ALA A 9 14.35 -10.22 5.88
CA ALA A 9 13.44 -11.26 5.43
C ALA A 9 14.17 -12.22 4.48
N CYS A 10 14.97 -11.70 3.55
CA CYS A 10 15.81 -12.50 2.66
C CYS A 10 16.81 -13.37 3.44
N ASP A 11 17.50 -12.80 4.44
CA ASP A 11 18.46 -13.51 5.29
C ASP A 11 17.85 -14.74 5.97
N ILE A 12 16.53 -14.74 6.22
CA ILE A 12 15.80 -15.89 6.76
C ILE A 12 15.40 -16.83 5.62
N LEU A 13 14.74 -16.31 4.58
CA LEU A 13 14.13 -17.14 3.53
C LEU A 13 15.14 -17.86 2.64
N THR A 14 16.34 -17.31 2.46
CA THR A 14 17.40 -17.88 1.62
C THR A 14 18.45 -18.66 2.41
N ASN A 15 18.34 -18.73 3.74
CA ASN A 15 19.30 -19.46 4.56
C ASN A 15 18.89 -20.94 4.69
N ASP A 16 19.41 -21.78 3.79
CA ASP A 16 19.12 -23.22 3.76
C ASP A 16 19.55 -23.99 5.03
N SER A 17 20.34 -23.37 5.91
CA SER A 17 20.70 -23.97 7.21
C SER A 17 19.54 -23.91 8.22
N LEU A 18 18.50 -23.11 7.97
CA LEU A 18 17.34 -22.92 8.85
C LEU A 18 16.20 -23.92 8.58
N GLY A 19 16.45 -24.99 7.83
CA GLY A 19 15.45 -26.01 7.48
C GLY A 19 14.89 -25.84 6.08
N ILE A 20 13.80 -26.54 5.76
CA ILE A 20 13.18 -26.49 4.44
C ILE A 20 12.41 -25.18 4.25
N ALA A 21 11.98 -24.87 3.02
CA ALA A 21 11.36 -23.58 2.68
C ALA A 21 10.20 -23.17 3.61
N ILE A 22 9.37 -24.12 4.04
CA ILE A 22 8.24 -23.84 4.93
C ILE A 22 8.68 -23.49 6.36
N ASP A 23 9.78 -24.08 6.85
CA ASP A 23 10.34 -23.77 8.18
C ASP A 23 10.84 -22.31 8.21
N ARG A 24 11.52 -21.90 7.12
CA ARG A 24 12.02 -20.52 6.97
C ARG A 24 10.90 -19.50 6.90
N LEU A 25 9.81 -19.84 6.19
CA LEU A 25 8.60 -19.03 6.18
C LEU A 25 7.94 -18.95 7.57
N ALA A 26 7.91 -20.06 8.31
CA ALA A 26 7.37 -20.09 9.68
C ALA A 26 8.22 -19.23 10.64
N ILE A 27 9.55 -19.23 10.51
CA ILE A 27 10.46 -18.37 11.27
C ILE A 27 10.17 -16.89 10.98
N LEU A 28 10.05 -16.52 9.70
CA LEU A 28 9.71 -15.16 9.30
C LEU A 28 8.33 -14.75 9.86
N SER A 29 7.32 -15.61 9.71
CA SER A 29 5.97 -15.36 10.22
C SER A 29 5.95 -15.19 11.74
N THR A 30 6.70 -16.00 12.48
CA THR A 30 6.82 -15.88 13.95
C THR A 30 7.45 -14.54 14.34
N LYS A 31 8.47 -14.09 13.59
CA LYS A 31 9.09 -12.78 13.83
C LYS A 31 8.11 -11.62 13.60
N ILE A 32 7.24 -11.72 12.58
CA ILE A 32 6.16 -10.75 12.33
C ILE A 32 5.15 -10.75 13.48
N LEU A 33 4.67 -11.93 13.89
CA LEU A 33 3.69 -12.08 14.98
C LEU A 33 4.22 -11.49 16.29
N ASN A 34 5.46 -11.78 16.66
CA ASN A 34 6.10 -11.21 17.84
C ASN A 34 6.23 -9.68 17.75
N ALA A 35 6.48 -9.14 16.56
CA ALA A 35 6.57 -7.70 16.33
C ALA A 35 5.23 -6.99 16.48
N SER A 36 4.14 -7.62 16.03
CA SER A 36 2.77 -7.11 16.15
C SER A 36 2.12 -7.46 17.49
N LYS A 37 2.81 -8.22 18.36
CA LYS A 37 2.28 -8.76 19.63
C LYS A 37 1.07 -9.70 19.43
N GLU A 38 1.01 -10.34 18.27
CA GLU A 38 -0.03 -11.30 17.92
C GLU A 38 0.42 -12.73 18.28
N LYS A 39 -0.52 -13.56 18.72
CA LYS A 39 -0.23 -14.96 19.09
C LYS A 39 -0.28 -15.91 17.90
N CYS A 40 -1.13 -15.61 16.91
CA CYS A 40 -1.33 -16.45 15.74
C CYS A 40 -1.76 -15.60 14.54
N LEU A 41 -1.56 -16.14 13.34
CA LEU A 41 -2.09 -15.58 12.12
C LEU A 41 -3.52 -16.08 11.91
N ASP A 42 -4.52 -15.22 12.03
CA ASP A 42 -5.89 -15.57 11.65
C ASP A 42 -6.08 -15.38 10.14
N TYR A 43 -6.22 -16.48 9.42
CA TYR A 43 -6.40 -16.52 7.97
C TYR A 43 -7.82 -16.96 7.56
N MET A 44 -8.74 -17.10 8.51
CA MET A 44 -10.07 -17.64 8.27
C MET A 44 -10.94 -16.60 7.55
N TYR A 45 -11.33 -16.90 6.32
CA TYR A 45 -12.13 -16.02 5.47
C TYR A 45 -13.44 -15.58 6.13
N ASN A 46 -14.20 -16.52 6.71
CA ASN A 46 -15.48 -16.23 7.36
C ASN A 46 -15.34 -15.27 8.54
N LYS A 47 -14.26 -15.38 9.33
CA LYS A 47 -13.98 -14.46 10.43
C LYS A 47 -13.65 -13.07 9.93
N MET A 48 -12.84 -12.97 8.87
CA MET A 48 -12.53 -11.70 8.21
C MET A 48 -13.82 -11.01 7.72
N ILE A 49 -14.71 -11.75 7.04
CA ILE A 49 -16.00 -11.21 6.59
C ILE A 49 -16.87 -10.77 7.78
N HIS A 50 -16.95 -11.58 8.84
CA HIS A 50 -17.73 -11.22 10.03
C HIS A 50 -17.24 -9.90 10.67
N LYS A 51 -15.92 -9.74 10.76
CA LYS A 51 -15.26 -8.52 11.24
C LYS A 51 -15.61 -7.30 10.38
N LEU A 52 -15.45 -7.40 9.06
CA LEU A 52 -15.72 -6.28 8.14
C LEU A 52 -17.23 -5.96 7.98
N ARG A 53 -18.12 -6.91 8.24
CA ARG A 53 -19.58 -6.67 8.28
C ARG A 53 -20.00 -5.88 9.51
N ASN A 54 -19.20 -5.88 10.58
CA ASN A 54 -19.56 -5.18 11.80
C ASN A 54 -19.58 -3.66 11.57
N VAL A 55 -20.68 -3.02 11.98
CA VAL A 55 -20.92 -1.57 11.84
C VAL A 55 -20.90 -0.85 13.18
N THR A 56 -20.60 -1.53 14.28
CA THR A 56 -20.48 -0.89 15.59
C THR A 56 -19.20 -0.06 15.69
N TRP A 57 -19.31 1.11 16.31
CA TRP A 57 -18.18 2.03 16.51
C TRP A 57 -17.10 1.51 17.47
N ALA A 58 -17.43 0.51 18.30
CA ALA A 58 -16.54 -0.02 19.33
C ALA A 58 -15.58 -1.12 18.80
N ASN A 59 -15.58 -1.39 17.49
CA ASN A 59 -14.80 -2.47 16.91
C ASN A 59 -13.50 -1.96 16.25
N GLU A 60 -12.45 -2.78 16.25
CA GLU A 60 -11.14 -2.46 15.65
C GLU A 60 -11.26 -2.12 14.17
N GLU A 61 -12.12 -2.81 13.42
CA GLU A 61 -12.30 -2.52 11.99
C GLU A 61 -12.98 -1.15 11.73
N ALA A 62 -13.58 -0.53 12.75
CA ALA A 62 -14.12 0.82 12.68
C ALA A 62 -13.02 1.90 12.68
N GLU A 63 -11.77 1.55 13.05
CA GLU A 63 -10.62 2.47 12.99
C GLU A 63 -10.21 2.84 11.55
N GLY A 64 -10.83 2.20 10.55
CA GLY A 64 -10.70 2.60 9.14
C GLY A 64 -10.68 1.43 8.17
N GLY A 65 -10.45 0.20 8.63
CA GLY A 65 -10.34 -0.98 7.76
C GLY A 65 -11.61 -1.23 6.93
N ARG A 66 -12.79 -1.10 7.55
CA ARG A 66 -14.06 -1.25 6.84
C ARG A 66 -14.31 -0.12 5.84
N GLN A 67 -14.00 1.12 6.22
CA GLN A 67 -14.17 2.30 5.38
C GLN A 67 -13.23 2.24 4.16
N TRP A 68 -11.99 1.82 4.38
CA TRP A 68 -11.02 1.60 3.31
C TRP A 68 -11.46 0.49 2.35
N MET A 69 -11.97 -0.63 2.88
CA MET A 69 -12.54 -1.69 2.05
C MET A 69 -13.73 -1.17 1.23
N TYR A 70 -14.60 -0.36 1.83
CA TYR A 70 -15.73 0.26 1.13
C TYR A 70 -15.24 1.11 -0.05
N GLN A 71 -14.31 2.05 0.18
CA GLN A 71 -13.75 2.88 -0.90
C GLN A 71 -13.02 2.04 -1.96
N THR A 72 -12.34 0.98 -1.56
CA THR A 72 -11.70 0.05 -2.51
C THR A 72 -12.75 -0.60 -3.41
N CYS A 73 -13.89 -1.02 -2.85
CA CYS A 73 -14.99 -1.65 -3.57
C CYS A 73 -15.87 -0.66 -4.38
N THR A 74 -15.88 0.63 -4.04
CA THR A 74 -16.79 1.63 -4.64
C THR A 74 -16.12 2.81 -5.31
N GLU A 75 -14.79 2.89 -5.31
CA GLU A 75 -14.04 4.03 -5.88
C GLU A 75 -12.75 3.58 -6.57
N PHE A 76 -11.86 2.86 -5.87
CA PHE A 76 -10.45 2.75 -6.29
C PHE A 76 -10.05 1.42 -6.94
N GLY A 77 -10.61 0.28 -6.50
CA GLY A 77 -10.19 -1.04 -6.97
C GLY A 77 -8.73 -1.41 -6.68
N PHE A 78 -8.15 -0.89 -5.57
CA PHE A 78 -6.77 -1.15 -5.13
C PHE A 78 -6.55 -2.57 -4.59
N PHE A 79 -6.75 -3.59 -5.44
CA PHE A 79 -6.53 -4.99 -5.10
C PHE A 79 -5.10 -5.45 -5.45
N GLN A 80 -4.44 -6.13 -4.51
CA GLN A 80 -3.09 -6.66 -4.73
C GLN A 80 -3.19 -8.08 -5.32
N THR A 81 -3.16 -8.18 -6.64
CA THR A 81 -3.08 -9.46 -7.36
C THR A 81 -1.65 -9.83 -7.71
N SER A 82 -1.35 -11.11 -7.87
CA SER A 82 -0.05 -11.59 -8.35
C SER A 82 -0.17 -12.28 -9.70
N THR A 83 0.65 -11.85 -10.65
CA THR A 83 0.87 -12.49 -11.96
C THR A 83 2.36 -12.69 -12.27
N ALA A 84 3.25 -12.37 -11.32
CA ALA A 84 4.70 -12.31 -11.53
C ALA A 84 5.34 -13.68 -11.86
N ARG A 85 6.47 -13.66 -12.58
CA ARG A 85 7.24 -14.84 -12.99
C ARG A 85 8.75 -14.68 -12.67
N PRO A 86 9.42 -15.71 -12.08
CA PRO A 86 8.82 -16.94 -11.54
C PRO A 86 7.84 -16.60 -10.41
N LYS A 87 6.83 -17.46 -10.20
CA LYS A 87 5.74 -17.21 -9.25
C LYS A 87 6.29 -17.16 -7.81
N LEU A 88 6.68 -15.97 -7.35
CA LEU A 88 7.05 -15.75 -5.96
C LEU A 88 5.82 -15.87 -5.05
N PHE A 89 4.69 -15.36 -5.54
CA PHE A 89 3.38 -15.52 -4.92
C PHE A 89 2.46 -16.35 -5.81
N SER A 90 1.52 -17.06 -5.19
CA SER A 90 0.47 -17.84 -5.86
C SER A 90 -0.38 -16.99 -6.81
N GLU A 91 -1.12 -17.62 -7.72
CA GLU A 91 -2.15 -16.97 -8.56
C GLU A 91 -3.57 -17.15 -7.98
N THR A 92 -3.67 -17.63 -6.73
CA THR A 92 -4.94 -18.00 -6.08
C THR A 92 -5.73 -16.82 -5.51
N PHE A 93 -5.34 -15.59 -5.81
CA PHE A 93 -6.03 -14.36 -5.38
C PHE A 93 -6.26 -13.43 -6.58
N PRO A 94 -7.07 -13.85 -7.58
CA PRO A 94 -7.44 -13.02 -8.72
C PRO A 94 -8.38 -11.88 -8.30
N ILE A 95 -8.68 -10.95 -9.22
CA ILE A 95 -9.63 -9.86 -8.97
C ILE A 95 -10.99 -10.39 -8.48
N ASP A 96 -11.47 -11.50 -9.04
CA ASP A 96 -12.76 -12.11 -8.65
C ASP A 96 -12.81 -12.50 -7.16
N PHE A 97 -11.67 -12.90 -6.57
CA PHE A 97 -11.60 -13.19 -5.13
C PHE A 97 -11.89 -11.93 -4.30
N PHE A 98 -11.37 -10.77 -4.71
CA PHE A 98 -11.62 -9.52 -4.03
C PHE A 98 -13.02 -8.95 -4.29
N VAL A 99 -13.54 -9.11 -5.50
CA VAL A 99 -14.94 -8.76 -5.82
C VAL A 99 -15.91 -9.57 -4.96
N GLN A 100 -15.62 -10.86 -4.77
CA GLN A 100 -16.43 -11.70 -3.88
C GLN A 100 -16.40 -11.18 -2.44
N GLN A 101 -15.26 -10.69 -1.94
CA GLN A 101 -15.22 -10.03 -0.63
C GLN A 101 -16.08 -8.76 -0.58
N CYS A 102 -16.08 -7.94 -1.63
CA CYS A 102 -16.96 -6.77 -1.69
C CYS A 102 -18.44 -7.16 -1.58
N ILE A 103 -18.85 -8.21 -2.31
CA ILE A 103 -20.20 -8.77 -2.28
C ILE A 103 -20.52 -9.32 -0.88
N ASP A 104 -19.60 -10.08 -0.31
CA ASP A 104 -19.80 -10.70 0.98
C ASP A 104 -19.85 -9.66 2.09
N VAL A 105 -19.06 -8.60 2.07
CA VAL A 105 -19.07 -7.58 3.13
C VAL A 105 -20.25 -6.62 3.00
N PHE A 106 -20.54 -6.11 1.80
CA PHE A 106 -21.46 -4.99 1.59
C PHE A 106 -22.77 -5.37 0.88
N GLY A 107 -22.85 -6.58 0.32
CA GLY A 107 -24.04 -7.13 -0.33
C GLY A 107 -23.92 -7.23 -1.87
N PRO A 108 -24.90 -7.86 -2.53
CA PRO A 108 -24.82 -8.27 -3.95
C PRO A 108 -24.72 -7.11 -4.96
N ARG A 109 -25.05 -5.89 -4.55
CA ARG A 109 -24.87 -4.67 -5.35
C ARG A 109 -23.39 -4.36 -5.60
N TYR A 110 -22.49 -4.74 -4.68
CA TYR A 110 -21.07 -4.40 -4.71
C TYR A 110 -20.26 -5.40 -5.57
N ASN A 111 -20.77 -5.66 -6.77
CA ASN A 111 -20.20 -6.60 -7.73
C ASN A 111 -19.26 -5.90 -8.73
N ILE A 112 -18.72 -6.69 -9.67
CA ILE A 112 -17.77 -6.22 -10.69
C ILE A 112 -18.30 -5.07 -11.56
N HIS A 113 -19.62 -5.01 -11.82
CA HIS A 113 -20.21 -3.94 -12.61
C HIS A 113 -20.18 -2.60 -11.87
N LEU A 114 -20.56 -2.59 -10.58
CA LEU A 114 -20.45 -1.40 -9.75
C LEU A 114 -18.98 -0.96 -9.64
N LEU A 115 -18.09 -1.90 -9.33
CA LEU A 115 -16.66 -1.64 -9.18
C LEU A 115 -16.06 -0.99 -10.44
N ASN A 116 -16.28 -1.57 -11.61
CA ASN A 116 -15.75 -1.01 -12.86
C ASN A 116 -16.32 0.38 -13.17
N SER A 117 -17.63 0.58 -12.95
CA SER A 117 -18.25 1.90 -13.13
C SER A 117 -17.69 2.92 -12.15
N ALA A 118 -17.44 2.52 -10.91
CA ALA A 118 -16.86 3.34 -9.87
C ALA A 118 -15.42 3.77 -10.22
N ILE A 119 -14.56 2.82 -10.58
CA ILE A 119 -13.17 3.09 -10.99
C ILE A 119 -13.15 4.07 -12.16
N ASN A 120 -13.99 3.83 -13.17
CA ASN A 120 -14.08 4.73 -14.33
C ASN A 120 -14.51 6.15 -13.90
N ARG A 121 -15.53 6.25 -13.05
CA ARG A 121 -15.98 7.55 -12.50
C ARG A 121 -14.86 8.25 -11.74
N THR A 122 -14.15 7.56 -10.86
CA THR A 122 -13.03 8.11 -10.08
C THR A 122 -11.94 8.64 -10.99
N ASN A 123 -11.53 7.85 -12.00
CA ASN A 123 -10.50 8.26 -12.96
C ASN A 123 -10.93 9.46 -13.81
N ILE A 124 -12.20 9.55 -14.21
CA ILE A 124 -12.74 10.71 -14.92
C ILE A 124 -12.74 11.95 -14.01
N LEU A 125 -13.21 11.80 -12.77
CA LEU A 125 -13.37 12.91 -11.84
C LEU A 125 -12.01 13.53 -11.45
N TYR A 126 -11.01 12.68 -11.20
CA TYR A 126 -9.69 13.14 -10.75
C TYR A 126 -8.66 13.24 -11.88
N GLY A 127 -8.93 12.75 -13.09
CA GLY A 127 -8.02 12.84 -14.23
C GLY A 127 -6.93 11.77 -14.28
N ALA A 128 -6.98 10.75 -13.40
CA ALA A 128 -6.03 9.64 -13.35
C ALA A 128 -4.56 10.09 -13.37
N LEU A 129 -3.77 9.69 -14.38
CA LEU A 129 -2.37 10.14 -14.56
C LEU A 129 -2.25 11.41 -15.41
N ASN A 130 -3.35 11.96 -15.92
CA ASN A 130 -3.40 13.19 -16.69
C ASN A 130 -4.03 14.33 -15.88
N LEU A 131 -3.55 14.49 -14.64
CA LEU A 131 -4.00 15.50 -13.69
C LEU A 131 -3.62 16.91 -14.16
N LYS A 132 -4.54 17.86 -14.00
CA LYS A 132 -4.28 19.29 -14.20
C LYS A 132 -4.33 20.01 -12.86
N VAL A 133 -3.21 19.98 -12.14
CA VAL A 133 -3.08 20.58 -10.81
C VAL A 133 -1.90 21.54 -10.76
N THR A 134 -1.96 22.49 -9.83
CA THR A 134 -0.90 23.46 -9.54
C THR A 134 -0.60 23.42 -8.04
N ASN A 135 0.64 23.72 -7.66
CA ASN A 135 1.11 23.70 -6.28
C ASN A 135 0.96 22.32 -5.59
N VAL A 136 1.19 21.25 -6.36
CA VAL A 136 1.17 19.87 -5.85
C VAL A 136 2.49 19.20 -6.20
N VAL A 137 3.21 18.70 -5.19
CA VAL A 137 4.42 17.91 -5.39
C VAL A 137 4.12 16.44 -5.15
N PHE A 138 4.39 15.60 -6.16
CA PHE A 138 4.24 14.15 -6.06
C PHE A 138 5.58 13.55 -5.62
N VAL A 139 5.59 12.78 -4.54
CA VAL A 139 6.81 12.22 -3.96
C VAL A 139 6.68 10.72 -3.86
N HIS A 140 7.62 10.00 -4.45
CA HIS A 140 7.61 8.53 -4.45
C HIS A 140 8.99 7.98 -4.13
N GLY A 141 9.02 6.89 -3.36
CA GLY A 141 10.23 6.11 -3.13
C GLY A 141 10.35 4.96 -4.13
N SER A 142 11.56 4.66 -4.58
CA SER A 142 11.76 3.62 -5.61
C SER A 142 11.49 2.18 -5.13
N ILE A 143 11.47 1.95 -3.81
CA ILE A 143 11.20 0.64 -3.20
C ILE A 143 9.71 0.49 -2.87
N ASP A 144 8.98 1.60 -2.78
CA ASP A 144 7.55 1.61 -2.46
C ASP A 144 6.73 0.99 -3.60
N PRO A 145 6.07 -0.16 -3.44
CA PRO A 145 5.30 -0.77 -4.53
C PRO A 145 4.17 0.13 -5.04
N TRP A 146 3.72 1.12 -4.25
CA TRP A 146 2.66 2.05 -4.64
C TRP A 146 3.09 3.11 -5.65
N HIS A 147 4.41 3.32 -5.88
CA HIS A 147 4.87 4.34 -6.82
C HIS A 147 4.35 4.14 -8.25
N VAL A 148 4.04 2.89 -8.64
CA VAL A 148 3.55 2.55 -9.98
C VAL A 148 2.15 3.09 -10.27
N LEU A 149 1.37 3.42 -9.23
CA LEU A 149 0.03 3.98 -9.37
C LEU A 149 0.04 5.51 -9.46
N GLY A 150 1.20 6.15 -9.27
CA GLY A 150 1.34 7.60 -9.24
C GLY A 150 2.18 8.16 -10.38
N LEU A 151 2.35 9.48 -10.36
CA LEU A 151 3.24 10.19 -11.29
C LEU A 151 4.69 10.05 -10.84
N THR A 152 5.49 9.30 -11.60
CA THR A 152 6.93 9.12 -11.33
C THR A 152 7.84 10.07 -12.10
N LYS A 153 7.27 10.82 -13.08
CA LYS A 153 7.96 11.85 -13.86
C LYS A 153 6.99 12.97 -14.22
N SER A 154 7.49 14.19 -14.30
CA SER A 154 6.73 15.37 -14.75
C SER A 154 7.65 16.39 -15.40
N SER A 155 7.21 16.98 -16.51
CA SER A 155 7.84 18.15 -17.14
C SER A 155 7.15 19.46 -16.75
N ASN A 156 6.04 19.40 -16.01
CA ASN A 156 5.28 20.59 -15.62
C ASN A 156 5.81 21.13 -14.28
N PRO A 157 6.37 22.36 -14.25
CA PRO A 157 6.92 22.94 -13.02
C PRO A 157 5.87 23.23 -11.95
N GLN A 158 4.59 23.28 -12.28
CA GLN A 158 3.49 23.48 -11.34
C GLN A 158 3.06 22.20 -10.61
N MET A 159 3.48 21.04 -11.13
CA MET A 159 3.23 19.73 -10.53
C MET A 159 4.52 18.88 -10.53
N PRO A 160 5.56 19.32 -9.79
CA PRO A 160 6.83 18.62 -9.78
C PRO A 160 6.70 17.21 -9.21
N VAL A 161 7.53 16.30 -9.71
CA VAL A 161 7.67 14.94 -9.17
C VAL A 161 9.06 14.78 -8.57
N ILE A 162 9.13 14.24 -7.35
CA ILE A 162 10.36 13.87 -6.67
C ILE A 162 10.38 12.36 -6.48
N TYR A 163 11.17 11.69 -7.32
CA TYR A 163 11.41 10.26 -7.21
C TYR A 163 12.70 10.01 -6.43
N ILE A 164 12.60 9.35 -5.27
CA ILE A 164 13.68 9.16 -4.31
C ILE A 164 14.17 7.71 -4.42
N ASN A 165 15.40 7.50 -4.91
CA ASN A 165 15.94 6.14 -5.00
C ASN A 165 16.34 5.66 -3.60
N GLY A 166 15.99 4.40 -3.31
CA GLY A 166 16.38 3.71 -2.09
C GLY A 166 15.46 3.93 -0.89
N THR A 167 14.31 4.58 -1.08
CA THR A 167 13.32 4.75 0.01
C THR A 167 12.04 3.98 -0.26
N ALA A 168 11.40 3.54 0.83
CA ALA A 168 10.11 2.88 0.82
C ALA A 168 8.96 3.90 1.01
N HIS A 169 7.80 3.39 1.42
CA HIS A 169 6.54 4.14 1.49
C HIS A 169 6.64 5.39 2.35
N CYS A 170 6.33 6.55 1.73
CA CYS A 170 6.23 7.86 2.39
C CYS A 170 7.44 8.25 3.28
N ALA A 171 8.65 7.80 2.93
CA ALA A 171 9.85 8.02 3.75
C ALA A 171 10.12 9.51 4.08
N ASN A 172 9.74 10.41 3.17
CA ASN A 172 9.86 11.86 3.33
C ASN A 172 9.07 12.43 4.50
N MET A 173 7.99 11.76 4.93
CA MET A 173 7.09 12.23 5.99
C MET A 173 7.56 11.89 7.41
N TYR A 174 8.47 10.92 7.56
CA TYR A 174 9.02 10.58 8.87
C TYR A 174 9.97 11.68 9.38
N PRO A 175 10.18 11.75 10.71
CA PRO A 175 11.22 12.60 11.29
C PRO A 175 12.59 12.34 10.68
N SER A 176 13.46 13.34 10.72
CA SER A 176 14.83 13.19 10.25
C SER A 176 15.61 12.20 11.11
N SER A 177 16.44 11.40 10.45
CA SER A 177 17.40 10.49 11.05
C SER A 177 18.80 10.78 10.53
N LYS A 178 19.81 10.50 11.36
CA LYS A 178 21.22 10.53 10.94
C LYS A 178 21.48 9.54 9.79
N ASP A 179 20.75 8.41 9.81
CA ASP A 179 20.89 7.29 8.88
C ASP A 179 20.09 7.50 7.58
N ASP A 180 19.39 8.63 7.42
CA ASP A 180 18.64 8.93 6.20
C ASP A 180 19.57 8.97 4.98
N PRO A 181 19.19 8.33 3.85
CA PRO A 181 20.00 8.36 2.65
C PRO A 181 20.12 9.79 2.10
N PRO A 182 21.24 10.15 1.46
CA PRO A 182 21.46 11.50 0.94
C PRO A 182 20.32 12.00 0.04
N GLN A 183 19.75 11.12 -0.80
CA GLN A 183 18.63 11.48 -1.67
C GLN A 183 17.37 11.89 -0.91
N LEU A 184 17.09 11.25 0.23
CA LEU A 184 15.95 11.61 1.09
C LEU A 184 16.15 12.99 1.72
N LYS A 185 17.36 13.27 2.20
CA LYS A 185 17.73 14.61 2.74
C LYS A 185 17.55 15.68 1.67
N THR A 186 18.07 15.46 0.47
CA THR A 186 17.89 16.37 -0.68
C THR A 186 16.42 16.55 -1.05
N ALA A 187 15.63 15.47 -1.05
CA ALA A 187 14.20 15.54 -1.35
C ALA A 187 13.44 16.40 -0.33
N ARG A 188 13.68 16.23 0.98
CA ARG A 188 13.05 17.05 2.01
C ARG A 188 13.38 18.54 1.89
N VAL A 189 14.62 18.88 1.54
CA VAL A 189 15.01 20.28 1.27
C VAL A 189 14.25 20.83 0.05
N LYS A 190 14.17 20.07 -1.06
CA LYS A 190 13.41 20.48 -2.25
C LYS A 190 11.92 20.69 -1.93
N ILE A 191 11.31 19.78 -1.17
CA ILE A 191 9.91 19.89 -0.72
C ILE A 191 9.72 21.15 0.12
N GLY A 192 10.60 21.40 1.11
CA GLY A 192 10.54 22.60 1.95
C GLY A 192 10.66 23.90 1.13
N ASN A 193 11.51 23.92 0.11
CA ASN A 193 11.64 25.07 -0.79
C ASN A 193 10.38 25.31 -1.62
N LEU A 194 9.76 24.24 -2.16
CA LEU A 194 8.50 24.33 -2.90
C LEU A 194 7.38 24.88 -2.02
N ILE A 195 7.20 24.35 -0.81
CA ILE A 195 6.21 24.83 0.15
C ILE A 195 6.48 26.30 0.51
N SER A 196 7.73 26.65 0.77
CA SER A 196 8.11 28.05 1.07
C SER A 196 7.80 29.00 -0.09
N GLN A 197 8.00 28.56 -1.33
CA GLN A 197 7.65 29.33 -2.52
C GLN A 197 6.13 29.52 -2.63
N TRP A 198 5.35 28.46 -2.39
CA TRP A 198 3.88 28.53 -2.46
C TRP A 198 3.28 29.42 -1.37
N LEU A 199 3.89 29.49 -0.19
CA LEU A 199 3.42 30.34 0.92
C LEU A 199 3.77 31.83 0.75
N ARG A 200 4.70 32.18 -0.15
CA ARG A 200 5.08 33.58 -0.43
C ARG A 200 4.20 34.25 -1.49
N ASN A 201 3.44 33.45 -2.24
CA ASN A 201 2.49 33.89 -3.25
C ASN A 201 1.08 33.93 -2.67
#